data_AF-A0A0G0KN92-F1
#
_entry.id   AF-A0A0G0KN92-F1
#
_cell.length_a   1.000
_cell.length_b   1.000
_cell.length_c   1.000
_cell.angle_alpha   90.00
_cell.angle_beta   90.00
_cell.angle_gamma   90.00
#
_symmetry.space_group_name_H-M   'P 1'
#
loop_
_entity.id
_entity.type
_entity.pdbx_description
1 polymer ?
#
loop_
_entity_poly.entity_id
_entity_poly.type
_entity_poly.pdbx_seq_one_letter_code
_entity_poly.pdbx_strand_id
1 'polypeptide(L)'
;AGIVGNVFQAFGGKDLYPTIEEKAVHLLYFVVKNHPFVDGNKRSGAFSFIWFLQKAGFDFRKKITPEALTALTLLIAESNPKDKDRVIGLVLLLLKK
;
A
#
# COMPACT_ATOMS: atom_id res chain seq x y z
N ALA A 1 17.93 2.62 3.19
CA ALA A 1 17.10 1.87 2.22
C ALA A 1 15.94 2.76 1.76
N GLY A 2 15.52 2.64 0.49
CA GLY A 2 14.35 3.38 -0.02
C GLY A 2 13.02 2.70 0.34
N ILE A 3 11.89 3.25 -0.13
CA ILE A 3 10.54 2.73 0.15
C ILE A 3 10.42 1.23 -0.10
N VAL A 4 10.87 0.75 -1.25
CA VAL A 4 10.83 -0.68 -1.61
C VAL A 4 11.64 -1.51 -0.61
N GLY A 5 12.87 -1.10 -0.29
CA GLY A 5 13.70 -1.80 0.68
C GLY A 5 13.03 -1.88 2.07
N ASN A 6 12.32 -0.84 2.49
CA ASN A 6 11.60 -0.84 3.76
C ASN A 6 10.38 -1.78 3.76
N VAL A 7 9.75 -2.01 2.61
CA VAL A 7 8.62 -2.94 2.47
C VAL A 7 9.08 -4.41 2.48
N PHE A 8 10.26 -4.70 1.93
CA PHE A 8 10.80 -6.05 1.84
C PHE A 8 11.87 -6.35 2.90
N GLN A 9 12.04 -5.50 3.91
CA GLN A 9 13.01 -5.74 4.97
C GLN A 9 12.56 -6.90 5.87
N ALA A 10 13.54 -7.60 6.44
CA ALA A 10 13.34 -8.67 7.40
C ALA A 10 14.18 -8.42 8.66
N PHE A 11 13.65 -8.84 9.81
CA PHE A 11 14.35 -8.82 11.09
C PHE A 11 14.33 -10.22 11.71
N GLY A 12 15.50 -10.75 12.08
CA GLY A 12 15.60 -12.10 12.64
C GLY A 12 15.10 -13.20 11.68
N GLY A 13 15.28 -13.01 10.37
CA GLY A 13 14.81 -13.95 9.34
C GLY A 13 13.30 -13.91 9.06
N LYS A 14 12.56 -12.98 9.66
CA LYS A 14 11.13 -12.79 9.41
C LYS A 14 10.88 -11.46 8.72
N ASP A 15 10.10 -11.49 7.65
CA ASP A 15 9.66 -10.28 6.96
C ASP A 15 8.90 -9.37 7.91
N LEU A 16 9.18 -8.07 7.84
CA LEU A 16 8.46 -7.07 8.63
C LEU A 16 6.96 -7.03 8.28
N TYR A 17 6.64 -7.29 7.00
CA TYR A 17 5.29 -7.42 6.47
C TYR A 17 5.11 -8.84 5.92
N PRO A 18 4.55 -9.78 6.70
CA PRO A 18 4.55 -11.20 6.34
C PRO A 18 3.71 -11.56 5.11
N THR A 19 2.64 -10.81 4.83
CA THR A 19 1.70 -11.13 3.75
C THR A 19 1.87 -10.25 2.50
N ILE A 20 1.37 -10.74 1.36
CA ILE A 20 1.33 -9.97 0.10
C ILE A 20 0.51 -8.70 0.31
N GLU A 21 -0.63 -8.82 0.97
CA GLU A 21 -1.54 -7.73 1.27
C GLU A 21 -0.85 -6.66 2.13
N GLU A 22 -0.15 -7.06 3.21
CA GLU A 22 0.60 -6.11 4.05
C GLU A 22 1.70 -5.39 3.27
N LYS A 23 2.46 -6.10 2.46
CA LYS A 23 3.49 -5.49 1.60
C LYS A 23 2.87 -4.50 0.61
N ALA A 24 1.75 -4.87 -0.02
CA ALA A 24 1.04 -4.02 -0.98
C ALA A 24 0.54 -2.73 -0.31
N VAL A 25 -0.16 -2.85 0.82
CA VAL A 25 -0.74 -1.70 1.53
C VAL A 25 0.35 -0.76 2.06
N HIS A 26 1.45 -1.30 2.58
CA HIS A 26 2.58 -0.48 3.01
C HIS A 26 3.29 0.21 1.84
N LEU A 27 3.39 -0.45 0.68
CA LEU A 27 3.91 0.16 -0.54
C LEU A 27 3.06 1.35 -0.96
N LEU A 28 1.72 1.19 -0.99
CA LEU A 28 0.79 2.29 -1.27
C LEU A 28 0.97 3.43 -0.27
N TYR A 29 0.94 3.12 1.04
CA TYR A 29 1.04 4.11 2.10
C TYR A 29 2.34 4.92 2.01
N PHE A 30 3.48 4.25 1.87
CA PHE A 30 4.78 4.91 1.84
C PHE A 30 5.00 5.73 0.57
N VAL A 31 4.59 5.26 -0.61
CA VAL A 31 4.71 6.06 -1.83
C VAL A 31 3.83 7.31 -1.75
N VAL A 32 2.62 7.21 -1.18
CA VAL A 32 1.73 8.37 -1.05
C VAL A 32 2.24 9.35 0.01
N LYS A 33 2.66 8.87 1.19
CA LYS A 33 3.04 9.73 2.33
C LYS A 33 4.46 10.25 2.31
N ASN A 34 5.40 9.50 1.75
CA ASN A 34 6.81 9.90 1.78
C ASN A 34 7.17 10.77 0.57
N HIS A 35 6.23 11.02 -0.35
CA HIS A 35 6.39 11.87 -1.52
C HIS A 35 7.72 11.68 -2.29
N PRO A 36 8.08 10.44 -2.72
CA PRO A 36 9.36 10.17 -3.38
C PRO A 36 9.55 10.84 -4.74
N PHE A 37 8.49 11.37 -5.35
CA PHE A 37 8.52 12.07 -6.64
C PHE A 37 8.16 13.55 -6.47
N VAL A 38 8.65 14.40 -7.38
CA VAL A 38 8.29 15.83 -7.43
C VAL A 38 6.78 16.03 -7.60
N ASP A 39 6.15 15.23 -8.47
CA ASP A 39 4.70 15.11 -8.61
C ASP A 39 4.32 13.65 -8.92
N GLY A 40 3.04 13.31 -8.80
CA GLY A 40 2.49 12.02 -9.21
C GLY A 40 2.47 10.98 -8.10
N ASN A 41 2.91 11.30 -6.86
CA ASN A 41 2.99 10.36 -5.74
C ASN A 41 1.71 9.52 -5.52
N LYS A 42 0.54 10.15 -5.58
CA LYS A 42 -0.75 9.47 -5.47
C LYS A 42 -0.97 8.45 -6.61
N ARG A 43 -0.73 8.87 -7.85
CA ARG A 43 -0.89 8.05 -9.06
C ARG A 43 0.12 6.89 -9.07
N SER A 44 1.39 7.19 -8.80
CA SER A 44 2.47 6.19 -8.72
C SER A 44 2.24 5.20 -7.58
N GLY A 45 1.77 5.65 -6.42
CA GLY A 45 1.41 4.80 -5.29
C GLY A 45 0.29 3.83 -5.66
N ALA A 46 -0.82 4.34 -6.19
CA ALA A 46 -1.96 3.54 -6.64
C ALA A 46 -1.56 2.51 -7.73
N PHE A 47 -0.75 2.94 -8.71
CA PHE A 47 -0.23 2.05 -9.75
C PHE A 47 0.64 0.95 -9.16
N SER A 48 1.60 1.29 -8.28
CA SER A 48 2.52 0.32 -7.69
C SER A 48 1.79 -0.72 -6.82
N PHE A 49 0.73 -0.31 -6.12
CA PHE A 49 -0.14 -1.20 -5.35
C PHE A 49 -0.82 -2.25 -6.23
N ILE A 50 -1.51 -1.80 -7.29
CA ILE A 50 -2.20 -2.71 -8.23
C ILE A 50 -1.19 -3.59 -8.97
N TRP A 51 -0.10 -3.02 -9.46
CA TRP A 51 0.96 -3.75 -10.14
C TRP A 51 1.54 -4.84 -9.24
N PHE A 52 1.81 -4.54 -7.97
CA PHE A 52 2.35 -5.51 -7.03
C PHE A 52 1.37 -6.66 -6.77
N LEU A 53 0.09 -6.36 -6.52
CA LEU A 53 -0.95 -7.38 -6.35
C LEU A 53 -1.09 -8.28 -7.59
N GLN A 54 -1.05 -7.70 -8.79
CA GLN A 54 -1.04 -8.46 -10.05
C GLN A 54 0.17 -9.38 -10.15
N LYS A 55 1.38 -8.88 -9.86
CA LYS A 55 2.62 -9.66 -9.94
C LYS A 55 2.71 -10.77 -8.90
N ALA A 56 2.11 -10.55 -7.73
CA ALA A 56 2.00 -11.55 -6.68
C ALA A 56 0.89 -12.58 -6.93
N GLY A 57 0.13 -12.47 -8.04
CA GLY A 57 -0.96 -13.39 -8.36
C GLY A 57 -2.19 -13.24 -7.46
N PHE A 58 -2.33 -12.11 -6.76
CA PHE A 58 -3.45 -11.87 -5.85
C PHE A 58 -4.69 -11.42 -6.63
N ASP A 59 -5.83 -12.11 -6.46
CA ASP A 59 -7.09 -11.73 -7.10
C ASP A 59 -7.78 -10.57 -6.35
N PHE A 60 -7.41 -9.34 -6.71
CA PHE A 60 -8.01 -8.11 -6.16
C PHE A 60 -9.22 -7.61 -6.95
N ARG A 61 -9.50 -8.14 -8.15
CA ARG A 61 -10.44 -7.50 -9.11
C ARG A 61 -11.86 -7.38 -8.59
N LYS A 62 -12.28 -8.29 -7.72
CA LYS A 62 -13.59 -8.26 -7.04
C LYS A 62 -13.63 -7.35 -5.80
N LYS A 63 -12.47 -6.91 -5.31
CA LYS A 63 -12.30 -6.19 -4.04
C LYS A 63 -11.96 -4.72 -4.25
N ILE A 64 -11.10 -4.43 -5.24
CA ILE A 64 -10.60 -3.08 -5.51
C ILE A 64 -11.08 -2.63 -6.89
N THR A 65 -12.15 -1.85 -6.91
CA THR A 65 -12.58 -1.10 -8.11
C THR A 65 -11.72 0.14 -8.30
N PRO A 66 -11.72 0.77 -9.49
CA PRO A 66 -11.03 2.04 -9.71
C PRO A 66 -11.46 3.15 -8.73
N GLU A 67 -12.74 3.20 -8.39
CA GLU A 67 -13.32 4.17 -7.45
C GLU A 67 -12.83 3.90 -6.02
N ALA A 68 -12.84 2.62 -5.61
CA ALA A 68 -12.31 2.21 -4.31
C ALA A 68 -10.82 2.54 -4.19
N LEU A 69 -10.02 2.24 -5.22
CA LEU A 69 -8.59 2.58 -5.23
C LEU A 69 -8.37 4.09 -5.13
N THR A 70 -9.17 4.88 -5.84
CA THR A 70 -9.10 6.34 -5.80
C THR A 70 -9.42 6.85 -4.39
N ALA A 71 -10.52 6.39 -3.80
CA ALA A 71 -10.93 6.77 -2.44
C ALA A 71 -9.88 6.39 -1.39
N LEU A 72 -9.30 5.18 -1.46
CA LEU A 72 -8.26 4.73 -0.53
C LEU A 72 -6.98 5.55 -0.68
N THR A 73 -6.59 5.87 -1.91
CA THR A 73 -5.39 6.68 -2.18
C THR A 73 -5.56 8.10 -1.62
N LEU A 74 -6.75 8.70 -1.77
CA LEU A 74 -7.06 10.00 -1.19
C LEU A 74 -7.15 9.94 0.33
N LEU A 75 -7.80 8.92 0.90
CA LEU A 75 -7.85 8.68 2.35
C LEU A 75 -6.44 8.63 2.94
N ILE A 76 -5.54 7.85 2.33
CA ILE A 76 -4.14 7.79 2.75
C ILE A 76 -3.50 9.18 2.62
N ALA A 77 -3.65 9.86 1.48
CA ALA A 77 -3.03 11.17 1.26
C ALA A 77 -3.44 12.19 2.34
N GLU A 78 -4.72 12.27 2.67
CA GLU A 78 -5.28 13.24 3.61
C GLU A 78 -5.19 12.81 5.09
N SER A 79 -4.95 11.53 5.38
CA SER A 79 -4.90 11.02 6.76
C SER A 79 -3.80 11.67 7.62
N ASN A 80 -3.99 11.74 8.93
CA ASN A 80 -2.90 12.12 9.83
C ASN A 80 -1.86 10.98 9.89
N PRO A 81 -0.54 11.26 9.79
CA PRO A 81 0.49 10.22 9.95
C PRO A 81 0.40 9.43 11.26
N LYS A 82 -0.16 10.02 12.33
CA LYS A 82 -0.41 9.33 13.60
C LYS A 82 -1.44 8.20 13.49
N ASP A 83 -2.33 8.26 12.50
CA ASP A 83 -3.38 7.26 12.24
C ASP A 83 -2.92 6.17 11.26
N LYS A 84 -1.62 6.10 10.95
CA LYS A 84 -1.04 5.16 9.99
C LYS A 84 -1.61 3.75 10.12
N ASP A 85 -1.53 3.16 11.32
CA ASP A 85 -1.90 1.75 11.52
C ASP A 85 -3.40 1.52 11.31
N ARG A 86 -4.23 2.51 11.66
CA ARG A 86 -5.68 2.47 11.45
C ARG A 86 -6.01 2.52 9.95
N VAL A 87 -5.37 3.43 9.21
CA VAL A 87 -5.59 3.57 7.76
C VAL A 87 -5.12 2.32 7.02
N ILE A 88 -3.93 1.82 7.36
CA ILE A 88 -3.41 0.56 6.82
C ILE A 88 -4.35 -0.61 7.12
N GLY A 89 -4.82 -0.72 8.36
CA GLY A 89 -5.80 -1.72 8.77
C GLY A 89 -7.09 -1.68 7.94
N LEU A 90 -7.61 -0.48 7.65
CA LEU A 90 -8.81 -0.31 6.83
C LEU A 90 -8.59 -0.82 5.39
N VAL A 91 -7.45 -0.49 4.78
CA VAL A 91 -7.13 -0.99 3.42
C VAL A 91 -6.95 -2.50 3.44
N LEU A 92 -6.32 -3.06 4.48
CA LEU A 92 -6.16 -4.50 4.65
C LEU A 92 -7.50 -5.23 4.80
N LEU A 93 -8.47 -4.65 5.52
CA LEU A 93 -9.81 -5.22 5.66
C LEU A 93 -10.51 -5.41 4.31
N LEU A 94 -10.29 -4.50 3.35
CA LEU A 94 -10.85 -4.64 2.00
C LEU A 94 -10.19 -5.76 1.18
N LEU A 95 -8.95 -6.13 1.51
CA LEU A 95 -8.23 -7.22 0.84
C LEU A 95 -8.50 -8.59 1.48
N LYS A 96 -8.78 -8.62 2.79
CA LYS A 96 -9.11 -9.85 3.51
C LYS A 96 -10.50 -10.38 3.11
N LYS A 97 -10.71 -11.69 3.29
CA LYS A 97 -12.00 -12.35 3.10
C LYS A 97 -12.94 -12.03 4.24
#